data_AF-A0A445N2G9-F1
#
_entry.id   AF-A0A445N2G9-F1
#
_cell.length_a   1.000
_cell.length_b   1.000
_cell.length_c   1.000
_cell.angle_alpha   90.00
_cell.angle_beta   90.00
_cell.angle_gamma   90.00
#
_symmetry.space_group_name_H-M   'P 1'
#
loop_
_entity.id
_entity.type
_entity.pdbx_description
1 polymer ?
#
loop_
_entity_poly.entity_id
_entity_poly.type
_entity_poly.pdbx_seq_one_letter_code
_entity_poly.pdbx_strand_id
1 'polypeptide(L)'
;MLFDIGQKIREVRKSRKISQAELAKALGMSRTTIGQIENGTVQEIGVRKLIRVLEFLGLELSVRQAGSPPTLEELREEENF
;
A
#
# COMPACT_ATOMS: atom_id res chain seq x y z
N MET A 1 2.53 -5.49 11.32
CA MET A 1 3.21 -4.24 10.89
C MET A 1 2.72 -3.89 9.50
N LEU A 2 2.71 -2.61 9.12
CA LEU A 2 2.21 -2.17 7.80
C LEU A 2 3.15 -2.55 6.63
N PHE A 3 4.06 -3.50 6.82
CA PHE A 3 5.21 -3.76 5.95
C PHE A 3 4.77 -4.21 4.56
N ASP A 4 3.92 -5.23 4.47
CA ASP A 4 3.45 -5.76 3.17
C ASP A 4 2.63 -4.71 2.40
N ILE A 5 1.78 -3.97 3.10
CA ILE A 5 1.01 -2.86 2.52
C ILE A 5 1.95 -1.76 2.01
N GLY A 6 2.95 -1.38 2.82
CA GLY A 6 3.94 -0.36 2.48
C GLY A 6 4.78 -0.74 1.26
N GLN A 7 5.21 -2.00 1.17
CA GLN A 7 5.91 -2.52 0.02
C GLN A 7 5.03 -2.48 -1.25
N LYS A 8 3.78 -2.92 -1.16
CA LYS A 8 2.85 -2.88 -2.31
C LYS A 8 2.60 -1.45 -2.79
N ILE A 9 2.41 -0.51 -1.86
CA ILE A 9 2.31 0.93 -2.16
C ILE A 9 3.55 1.40 -2.92
N ARG A 10 4.76 1.05 -2.45
CA ARG A 10 6.03 1.44 -3.10
C ARG A 10 6.16 0.87 -4.50
N GLU A 11 5.82 -0.40 -4.69
CA GLU A 11 5.87 -1.09 -5.98
C GLU A 11 4.96 -0.42 -7.01
N VAL A 12 3.69 -0.22 -6.66
CA VAL A 12 2.70 0.40 -7.55
C VAL A 12 3.03 1.87 -7.81
N ARG A 13 3.53 2.59 -6.80
CA ARG A 13 4.02 3.95 -7.01
C ARG A 13 5.14 3.99 -8.06
N LYS A 14 6.10 3.06 -7.97
CA LYS A 14 7.22 2.96 -8.93
C LYS A 14 6.75 2.53 -10.32
N SER A 15 5.82 1.58 -10.44
CA SER A 15 5.29 1.16 -11.74
C SER A 15 4.57 2.31 -12.46
N ARG A 16 3.93 3.21 -11.69
CA ARG A 16 3.33 4.47 -12.17
C ARG A 16 4.34 5.61 -12.40
N LYS A 17 5.64 5.38 -12.16
CA LYS A 17 6.74 6.35 -12.37
C LYS A 17 6.57 7.69 -11.63
N ILE A 18 5.88 7.68 -10.49
CA ILE A 18 5.74 8.87 -9.63
C ILE A 18 6.66 8.76 -8.41
N SER A 19 7.18 9.89 -7.94
CA SER A 19 8.02 10.02 -6.75
C SER A 19 7.19 10.04 -5.47
N GLN A 20 7.85 9.83 -4.32
CA GLN A 20 7.22 10.00 -3.00
C GLN A 20 6.75 11.44 -2.78
N ALA A 21 7.46 12.43 -3.35
CA ALA A 21 7.11 13.84 -3.24
C ALA A 21 5.84 14.18 -4.04
N GLU A 22 5.68 13.60 -5.23
CA GLU A 22 4.46 13.77 -6.03
C GLU A 22 3.24 13.12 -5.37
N LEU A 23 3.40 11.89 -4.85
CA LEU A 23 2.34 11.21 -4.09
C LEU A 23 1.97 12.01 -2.83
N ALA A 24 2.96 12.48 -2.08
CA ALA A 24 2.77 13.32 -0.91
C ALA A 24 2.01 14.61 -1.25
N LYS A 25 2.41 15.30 -2.33
CA LYS A 25 1.76 16.53 -2.81
C LYS A 25 0.31 16.28 -3.20
N ALA A 26 0.03 15.21 -3.91
CA ALA A 26 -1.33 14.87 -4.34
C ALA A 26 -2.28 14.60 -3.17
N LEU A 27 -1.75 14.09 -2.05
CA LEU A 27 -2.54 13.67 -0.89
C LEU A 27 -2.48 14.64 0.30
N GLY A 28 -1.79 15.78 0.16
CA GLY A 28 -1.61 16.74 1.25
C GLY A 28 -0.84 16.17 2.44
N MET A 29 0.16 15.32 2.16
CA MET A 29 1.02 14.69 3.18
C MET A 29 2.48 15.13 3.03
N SER A 30 3.31 14.86 4.03
CA SER A 30 4.75 15.07 3.89
C SER A 30 5.41 13.93 3.11
N ARG A 31 6.46 14.24 2.35
CA ARG A 31 7.28 13.21 1.66
C ARG A 31 7.88 12.20 2.66
N THR A 32 8.24 12.64 3.86
CA THR A 32 8.74 11.78 4.94
C THR A 32 7.67 10.79 5.38
N THR A 33 6.42 11.23 5.55
CA THR A 33 5.29 10.36 5.92
C THR A 33 5.08 9.26 4.87
N ILE A 34 5.08 9.60 3.57
CA ILE A 34 5.00 8.61 2.50
C ILE A 34 6.18 7.62 2.56
N GLY A 35 7.39 8.10 2.80
CA GLY A 35 8.56 7.23 2.98
C GLY A 35 8.44 6.28 4.16
N GLN A 36 7.90 6.74 5.29
CA GLN A 36 7.66 5.92 6.48
C GLN A 36 6.55 4.88 6.24
N ILE A 37 5.49 5.24 5.52
CA ILE A 37 4.44 4.30 5.11
C ILE A 37 5.03 3.20 4.22
N GLU A 38 5.77 3.58 3.17
CA GLU A 38 6.38 2.64 2.22
C GLU A 38 7.42 1.70 2.86
N ASN A 39 8.04 2.13 3.95
CA ASN A 39 9.02 1.32 4.69
C ASN A 39 8.40 0.62 5.91
N GLY A 40 7.10 0.79 6.18
CA GLY A 40 6.43 0.22 7.35
C GLY A 40 6.89 0.78 8.70
N THR A 41 7.56 1.94 8.73
CA THR A 41 8.12 2.58 9.94
C THR A 41 7.26 3.71 10.51
N VAL A 42 6.11 3.98 9.87
CA VAL A 42 5.14 4.96 10.38
C VAL A 42 4.56 4.46 11.71
N GLN A 43 4.63 5.29 12.75
CA GLN A 43 4.11 4.94 14.09
C GLN A 43 2.58 4.90 14.10
N GLU A 44 1.95 5.89 13.47
CA GLU A 44 0.50 5.98 13.37
C GLU A 44 0.08 6.53 12.01
N ILE A 45 -0.93 5.91 11.41
CA ILE A 45 -1.63 6.43 10.25
C ILE A 45 -3.13 6.19 10.43
N GLY A 46 -3.93 7.26 10.34
CA GLY A 46 -5.38 7.12 10.34
C GLY A 46 -5.86 6.35 9.11
N VAL A 47 -6.79 5.40 9.30
CA VAL A 47 -7.30 4.52 8.23
C VAL A 47 -7.75 5.28 6.97
N ARG A 48 -8.37 6.45 7.12
CA ARG A 48 -8.76 7.32 5.99
C ARG A 48 -7.58 7.79 5.14
N LYS A 49 -6.44 8.10 5.77
CA LYS A 49 -5.21 8.49 5.06
C LYS A 49 -4.64 7.30 4.29
N LEU A 50 -4.65 6.11 4.89
CA LEU A 50 -4.20 4.89 4.24
C LEU A 50 -5.07 4.58 3.01
N ILE A 51 -6.39 4.59 3.16
CA ILE A 51 -7.34 4.36 2.07
C ILE A 51 -7.10 5.34 0.91
N ARG A 52 -6.91 6.63 1.19
CA ARG A 52 -6.60 7.63 0.16
C ARG A 52 -5.32 7.34 -0.61
N VAL A 53 -4.29 6.81 0.06
CA VAL A 53 -3.05 6.37 -0.60
C VAL A 53 -3.35 5.21 -1.55
N LEU A 54 -4.12 4.22 -1.09
CA LEU A 54 -4.51 3.06 -1.89
C LEU A 54 -5.33 3.49 -3.11
N GLU A 55 -6.39 4.30 -2.92
CA GLU A 55 -7.26 4.81 -3.99
C GLU A 55 -6.46 5.57 -5.05
N PHE A 56 -5.55 6.45 -4.64
CA PHE A 56 -4.69 7.19 -5.57
C PHE A 56 -3.81 6.26 -6.41
N LEU A 57 -3.39 5.13 -5.83
CA LEU A 57 -2.62 4.09 -6.49
C LEU A 57 -3.49 3.01 -7.16
N GLY A 58 -4.81 3.19 -7.24
CA GLY A 58 -5.74 2.21 -7.81
C GLY A 58 -5.72 0.87 -7.08
N LEU A 59 -5.43 0.89 -5.79
CA LEU A 59 -5.48 -0.23 -4.87
C LEU A 59 -6.70 -0.08 -3.97
N GLU A 60 -7.14 -1.20 -3.39
CA GLU A 60 -8.23 -1.22 -2.42
C GLU A 60 -7.82 -1.97 -1.14
N LEU A 61 -8.52 -1.67 -0.05
CA LEU A 61 -8.45 -2.42 1.19
C LEU A 61 -9.69 -3.29 1.29
N SER A 62 -9.52 -4.61 1.34
CA SER A 62 -10.62 -5.56 1.51
C SER A 62 -10.59 -6.20 2.91
N VAL A 63 -11.78 -6.59 3.39
CA VAL A 63 -11.97 -7.30 4.66
C VAL A 63 -12.59 -8.66 4.37
N ARG A 64 -12.01 -9.72 4.91
CA ARG A 64 -12.47 -11.11 4.76
C ARG A 64 -12.47 -11.83 6.11
N GLN A 65 -13.17 -12.96 6.21
CA GLN A 65 -13.15 -13.78 7.42
C GLN A 65 -11.75 -14.35 7.65
N ALA A 66 -11.28 -14.33 8.91
CA ALA A 66 -10.02 -14.94 9.28
C ALA A 66 -10.07 -16.46 9.05
N GLY A 67 -9.00 -17.02 8.47
CA GLY A 67 -8.93 -18.45 8.14
C GLY A 67 -9.69 -18.86 6.88
N SER A 68 -10.21 -17.90 6.10
CA SER A 68 -10.72 -18.21 4.76
C SER A 68 -9.59 -18.80 3.90
N PRO A 69 -9.88 -19.79 3.03
CA PRO A 69 -8.92 -20.27 2.05
C PRO A 69 -8.35 -19.11 1.20
N PRO A 70 -7.11 -19.25 0.68
CA PRO A 70 -6.53 -18.26 -0.21
C PRO A 70 -7.40 -18.06 -1.46
N THR A 71 -7.32 -16.87 -2.05
CA THR A 71 -7.99 -16.62 -3.33
C THR A 71 -7.31 -17.40 -4.46
N LEU A 72 -8.03 -17.62 -5.56
CA LEU A 72 -7.46 -18.26 -6.75
C LEU A 72 -6.26 -17.47 -7.31
N GLU A 73 -6.25 -16.15 -7.16
CA GLU A 73 -5.11 -15.31 -7.57
C GLU A 73 -3.90 -15.54 -6.67
N GLU A 74 -4.09 -15.58 -5.35
CA GLU A 74 -3.04 -15.86 -4.37
C GLU A 74 -2.38 -17.23 -4.64
N LEU A 75 -3.17 -18.28 -4.90
CA LEU A 75 -2.65 -19.61 -5.24
C LEU A 75 -1.81 -19.61 -6.53
N ARG A 76 -2.23 -18.85 -7.56
CA ARG A 76 -1.49 -18.74 -8.81
C ARG A 76 -0.18 -17.98 -8.66
N GLU A 77 -0.11 -17.02 -7.74
CA GLU A 77 1.13 -16.32 -7.44
C GLU A 77 2.14 -17.26 -6.76
N GLU A 78 1.70 -18.12 -5.83
CA GLU A 78 2.54 -19.10 -5.14
C GLU A 78 3.18 -20.15 -6.07
N GLU A 79 2.47 -20.60 -7.11
CA GLU A 79 3.00 -21.58 -8.09
C GLU A 79 4.09 -21.01 -9.02
N ASN A 80 4.21 -19.68 -9.12
CA ASN A 80 5.18 -19.00 -9.98
C ASN A 80 6.51 -18.65 -9.28
N PHE A 81 6.74 -19.17 -8.07
CA PHE A 81 7.98 -19.00 -7.29
C PHE A 81 8.85 -20.26 -7.25
#